data_AF-A0A2W4QBY7-F1
#
_entry.id   AF-A0A2W4QBY7-F1
#
_cell.length_a   1.000
_cell.length_b   1.000
_cell.length_c   1.000
_cell.angle_alpha   90.00
_cell.angle_beta   90.00
_cell.angle_gamma   90.00
#
_symmetry.space_group_name_H-M   'P 1'
#
loop_
_entity.id
_entity.type
_entity.pdbx_description
1 polymer ?
#
loop_
_entity_poly.entity_id
_entity_poly.type
_entity_poly.pdbx_seq_one_letter_code
_entity_poly.pdbx_strand_id
1 'polypeptide(L)'
;MHDFRAMLALAVSILGSATAHAAWLKREEAIMGTRCAVELWSEDAAAGEAAIEAVFADMRRIDALMSTYKPDSEVSRVNAEAARRPVPVTEELFRLLETAIEYSRLSDGAFDITYASVGYLYDYRARRRPDDEAIAGALPGVDYRRLKLDPERRTVFFER
;
A
#
# COMPACT_ATOMS: atom_id res chain seq x y z
N MET A 1 55.77 6.43 34.63
CA MET A 1 54.73 5.38 34.61
C MET A 1 53.30 5.91 34.44
N HIS A 2 53.05 7.23 34.49
CA HIS A 2 51.71 7.80 34.24
C HIS A 2 51.38 7.96 32.73
N ASP A 3 52.38 8.24 31.88
CA ASP A 3 52.16 8.52 30.44
C ASP A 3 51.77 7.29 29.62
N PHE A 4 52.22 6.09 30.00
CA PHE A 4 51.93 4.86 29.25
C PHE A 4 50.46 4.44 29.35
N ARG A 5 49.81 4.71 30.50
CA ARG A 5 48.38 4.44 30.71
C ARG A 5 47.49 5.41 29.93
N ALA A 6 47.90 6.67 29.82
CA ALA A 6 47.21 7.66 29.00
C ALA A 6 47.31 7.33 27.50
N MET A 7 48.50 6.89 27.03
CA MET A 7 48.70 6.44 25.66
C MET A 7 47.87 5.19 25.32
N LEU A 8 47.81 4.21 26.23
CA LEU A 8 47.02 2.99 26.03
C LEU A 8 45.50 3.28 26.04
N ALA A 9 45.04 4.17 26.90
CA ALA A 9 43.64 4.61 26.93
C ALA A 9 43.24 5.33 25.64
N LEU A 10 44.10 6.21 25.11
CA LEU A 10 43.86 6.93 23.85
C LEU A 10 43.84 5.99 22.63
N ALA A 11 44.72 4.97 22.60
CA ALA A 11 44.74 3.97 21.53
C ALA A 11 43.48 3.10 21.50
N VAL A 12 42.90 2.77 22.68
CA VAL A 12 41.64 2.01 22.78
C VAL A 12 40.44 2.87 22.36
N SER A 13 40.45 4.18 22.59
CA SER A 13 39.37 5.08 22.13
C SER A 13 39.31 5.22 20.61
N ILE A 14 40.46 5.13 19.92
CA ILE A 14 40.52 5.22 18.45
C ILE A 14 40.03 3.92 17.80
N LEU A 15 40.27 2.76 18.43
CA LEU A 15 39.78 1.45 17.95
C LEU A 15 38.28 1.23 18.20
N GLY A 16 37.67 1.96 19.14
CA GLY A 16 36.24 1.90 19.44
C GLY A 16 35.38 2.92 18.68
N SER A 17 35.99 3.79 17.88
CA SER A 17 35.24 4.71 17.02
C SER A 17 34.72 3.90 15.84
N ALA A 18 33.47 3.44 15.92
CA ALA A 18 32.75 2.92 14.77
C ALA A 18 32.82 3.99 13.68
N THR A 19 33.54 3.71 12.61
CA THR A 19 33.58 4.61 11.45
C THR A 19 32.16 4.70 10.93
N ALA A 20 31.51 5.85 11.15
CA ALA A 20 30.25 6.19 10.52
C ALA A 20 30.50 6.19 9.01
N HIS A 21 30.18 5.08 8.37
CA HIS A 21 30.41 4.91 6.94
C HIS A 21 29.14 5.35 6.24
N ALA A 22 29.10 6.65 5.95
CA ALA A 22 27.96 7.26 5.31
C ALA A 22 27.89 6.88 3.83
N ALA A 23 26.79 6.27 3.42
CA ALA A 23 26.60 5.77 2.07
C ALA A 23 25.15 5.87 1.62
N TRP A 24 24.99 5.95 0.29
CA TRP A 24 23.71 5.71 -0.36
C TRP A 24 23.44 4.21 -0.34
N LEU A 25 22.27 3.84 0.18
CA LEU A 25 21.74 2.48 0.18
C LEU A 25 20.57 2.44 -0.79
N LYS A 26 20.47 1.35 -1.55
CA LYS A 26 19.39 1.14 -2.51
C LYS A 26 18.99 -0.33 -2.55
N ARG A 27 17.69 -0.58 -2.51
CA ARG A 27 17.12 -1.92 -2.67
C ARG A 27 15.88 -1.87 -3.53
N GLU A 28 15.67 -2.94 -4.31
CA GLU A 28 14.53 -3.08 -5.21
C GLU A 28 13.84 -4.41 -4.98
N GLU A 29 12.51 -4.40 -4.99
CA GLU A 29 11.69 -5.59 -4.83
C GLU A 29 10.46 -5.53 -5.75
N ALA A 30 9.83 -6.69 -6.00
CA ALA A 30 8.57 -6.77 -6.73
C ALA A 30 7.41 -6.93 -5.74
N ILE A 31 6.60 -5.90 -5.55
CA ILE A 31 5.48 -5.85 -4.59
C ILE A 31 4.28 -5.15 -5.27
N MET A 32 3.04 -5.51 -4.90
CA MET A 32 1.81 -4.95 -5.49
C MET A 32 1.76 -5.02 -7.02
N GLY A 33 2.40 -6.03 -7.62
CA GLY A 33 2.43 -6.23 -9.07
C GLY A 33 3.33 -5.27 -9.84
N THR A 34 4.22 -4.53 -9.17
CA THR A 34 5.16 -3.59 -9.79
C THR A 34 6.57 -3.70 -9.18
N ARG A 35 7.54 -3.03 -9.79
CA ARG A 35 8.90 -2.85 -9.24
C ARG A 35 8.91 -1.65 -8.31
N CYS A 36 9.26 -1.88 -7.05
CA CYS A 36 9.43 -0.86 -6.02
C CYS A 36 10.92 -0.68 -5.72
N ALA A 37 11.38 0.57 -5.61
CA ALA A 37 12.75 0.90 -5.25
C ALA A 37 12.75 1.84 -4.04
N VAL A 38 13.59 1.54 -3.05
CA VAL A 38 13.84 2.40 -1.90
C VAL A 38 15.31 2.78 -1.93
N GLU A 39 15.58 4.08 -1.84
CA GLU A 39 16.93 4.65 -1.86
C GLU A 39 17.03 5.71 -0.77
N LEU A 40 18.05 5.62 0.07
CA LEU A 40 18.27 6.55 1.18
C LEU A 40 19.76 6.72 1.48
N TRP A 41 20.11 7.86 2.09
CA TRP A 41 21.43 8.09 2.66
C TRP A 41 21.40 7.76 4.15
N SER A 42 22.43 7.07 4.64
CA SER A 42 22.60 6.82 6.07
C SER A 42 24.07 6.86 6.47
N GLU A 43 24.37 7.43 7.64
CA GLU A 43 25.69 7.41 8.28
C GLU A 43 25.99 6.08 9.00
N ASP A 44 24.94 5.30 9.27
CA ASP A 44 24.97 3.95 9.82
C ASP A 44 24.31 3.00 8.82
N ALA A 45 25.11 2.14 8.20
CA ALA A 45 24.63 1.18 7.21
C ALA A 45 23.59 0.20 7.79
N ALA A 46 23.77 -0.24 9.04
CA ALA A 46 22.84 -1.19 9.66
C ALA A 46 21.48 -0.52 9.95
N ALA A 47 21.49 0.71 10.44
CA ALA A 47 20.27 1.49 10.64
C ALA A 47 19.56 1.77 9.30
N GLY A 48 20.33 2.09 8.25
CA GLY A 48 19.80 2.33 6.91
C GLY A 48 19.14 1.09 6.30
N GLU A 49 19.78 -0.07 6.39
CA GLU A 49 19.20 -1.35 5.93
C GLU A 49 17.93 -1.71 6.72
N ALA A 50 17.92 -1.48 8.03
CA ALA A 50 16.73 -1.69 8.86
C ALA A 50 15.57 -0.77 8.45
N ALA A 51 15.85 0.50 8.11
CA ALA A 51 14.85 1.43 7.61
C ALA A 51 14.30 1.00 6.24
N ILE A 52 15.16 0.54 5.34
CA ILE A 52 14.75 -0.01 4.04
C ILE A 52 13.83 -1.23 4.25
N GLU A 53 14.21 -2.17 5.13
CA GLU A 53 13.37 -3.33 5.44
C GLU A 53 12.02 -2.92 6.03
N ALA A 54 11.99 -1.91 6.90
CA ALA A 54 10.73 -1.41 7.46
C ALA A 54 9.78 -0.88 6.38
N VAL A 55 10.30 -0.17 5.38
CA VAL A 55 9.49 0.32 4.24
C VAL A 55 8.93 -0.86 3.44
N PHE A 56 9.77 -1.84 3.08
CA PHE A 56 9.29 -2.99 2.31
C PHE A 56 8.35 -3.89 3.11
N ALA A 57 8.57 -4.05 4.41
CA ALA A 57 7.64 -4.76 5.30
C ALA A 57 6.26 -4.07 5.32
N ASP A 58 6.21 -2.74 5.38
CA ASP A 58 4.95 -2.00 5.33
C ASP A 58 4.27 -2.11 3.95
N MET A 59 5.02 -2.05 2.85
CA MET A 59 4.49 -2.30 1.51
C MET A 59 3.85 -3.70 1.39
N ARG A 60 4.51 -4.74 1.94
CA ARG A 60 3.94 -6.11 1.96
C ARG A 60 2.69 -6.20 2.85
N ARG A 61 2.66 -5.48 3.97
CA ARG A 61 1.48 -5.38 4.85
C ARG A 61 0.30 -4.75 4.11
N ILE A 62 0.50 -3.62 3.43
CA ILE A 62 -0.52 -2.94 2.62
C ILE A 62 -1.01 -3.86 1.50
N ASP A 63 -0.09 -4.54 0.80
CA ASP A 63 -0.43 -5.50 -0.25
C ASP A 63 -1.23 -6.70 0.27
N ALA A 64 -1.01 -7.14 1.52
CA ALA A 64 -1.85 -8.17 2.13
C ALA A 64 -3.25 -7.64 2.46
N LEU A 65 -3.34 -6.41 3.00
CA LEU A 65 -4.58 -5.80 3.47
C LEU A 65 -5.50 -5.35 2.33
N MET A 66 -4.94 -4.77 1.26
CA MET A 66 -5.68 -3.99 0.26
C MET A 66 -5.61 -4.56 -1.15
N SER A 67 -4.96 -5.72 -1.36
CA SER A 67 -4.88 -6.31 -2.69
C SER A 67 -6.25 -6.75 -3.20
N THR A 68 -6.56 -6.41 -4.44
CA THR A 68 -7.78 -6.84 -5.12
C THR A 68 -7.69 -8.27 -5.68
N TYR A 69 -6.54 -8.94 -5.51
CA TYR A 69 -6.27 -10.29 -6.02
C TYR A 69 -6.14 -11.34 -4.93
N LYS A 70 -5.81 -10.93 -3.69
CA LYS A 70 -5.71 -11.84 -2.55
C LYS A 70 -7.10 -12.08 -1.96
N PRO A 71 -7.61 -13.32 -1.91
CA PRO A 71 -8.96 -13.61 -1.42
C PRO A 71 -9.22 -13.14 0.01
N ASP A 72 -8.18 -13.17 0.84
CA ASP A 72 -8.27 -12.86 2.27
C ASP A 72 -8.09 -11.36 2.59
N SER A 73 -7.89 -10.51 1.57
CA SER A 73 -7.76 -9.07 1.78
C SER A 73 -9.11 -8.45 2.20
N GLU A 74 -9.06 -7.32 2.89
CA GLU A 74 -10.29 -6.60 3.26
C GLU A 74 -11.04 -6.10 2.02
N VAL A 75 -10.31 -5.67 0.99
CA VAL A 75 -10.90 -5.20 -0.27
C VAL A 75 -11.65 -6.34 -0.97
N SER A 76 -11.08 -7.55 -1.02
CA SER A 76 -11.75 -8.73 -1.59
C SER A 76 -13.02 -9.10 -0.81
N ARG A 77 -12.97 -9.02 0.52
CA ARG A 77 -14.16 -9.22 1.38
C ARG A 77 -15.24 -8.18 1.11
N VAL A 78 -14.88 -6.90 1.02
CA VAL A 78 -15.83 -5.83 0.69
C VAL A 78 -16.48 -6.09 -0.68
N ASN A 79 -15.68 -6.39 -1.70
CA ASN A 79 -16.18 -6.66 -3.06
C ASN A 79 -17.14 -7.86 -3.09
N ALA A 80 -16.90 -8.89 -2.28
CA ALA A 80 -17.73 -10.09 -2.24
C ALA A 80 -19.06 -9.90 -1.48
N GLU A 81 -19.06 -9.07 -0.44
CA GLU A 81 -20.14 -9.07 0.56
C GLU A 81 -20.90 -7.73 0.70
N ALA A 82 -20.27 -6.60 0.37
CA ALA A 82 -20.82 -5.28 0.68
C ALA A 82 -22.10 -4.94 -0.12
N ALA A 83 -22.41 -5.68 -1.19
CA ALA A 83 -23.69 -5.56 -1.90
C ALA A 83 -24.85 -6.31 -1.22
N ARG A 84 -24.56 -7.11 -0.18
CA ARG A 84 -25.54 -7.92 0.56
C ARG A 84 -25.71 -7.44 2.00
N ARG A 85 -24.63 -6.97 2.63
CA ARG A 85 -24.61 -6.53 4.02
C ARG A 85 -23.49 -5.51 4.27
N PRO A 86 -23.59 -4.64 5.28
CA PRO A 86 -22.47 -3.81 5.71
C PRO A 86 -21.28 -4.67 6.15
N VAL A 87 -20.09 -4.35 5.68
CA VAL A 87 -18.84 -5.08 5.96
C VAL A 87 -17.95 -4.20 6.84
N PRO A 88 -17.55 -4.65 8.05
CA PRO A 88 -16.60 -3.92 8.86
C PRO A 88 -15.20 -3.99 8.24
N VAL A 89 -14.50 -2.85 8.28
CA VAL A 89 -13.15 -2.67 7.74
C VAL A 89 -12.24 -2.01 8.78
N THR A 90 -10.94 -2.13 8.56
CA THR A 90 -9.94 -1.36 9.32
C THR A 90 -10.12 0.14 9.11
N GLU A 91 -9.67 0.93 10.09
CA GLU A 91 -9.66 2.40 9.99
C GLU A 91 -8.83 2.89 8.81
N GLU A 92 -7.71 2.23 8.51
CA GLU A 92 -6.83 2.57 7.39
C GLU A 92 -7.56 2.42 6.05
N LEU A 93 -8.24 1.29 5.81
CA LEU A 93 -9.05 1.10 4.60
C LEU A 93 -10.23 2.06 4.58
N PHE A 94 -10.89 2.31 5.71
CA PHE A 94 -12.00 3.25 5.78
C PHE A 94 -11.60 4.65 5.32
N ARG A 95 -10.49 5.20 5.85
CA ARG A 95 -9.95 6.52 5.46
C ARG A 95 -9.53 6.56 3.99
N LEU A 96 -8.97 5.46 3.47
CA LEU A 96 -8.65 5.34 2.05
C LEU A 96 -9.91 5.44 1.18
N LEU A 97 -10.99 4.77 1.57
CA LEU A 97 -12.27 4.81 0.85
C LEU A 97 -12.91 6.21 0.93
N GLU A 98 -12.83 6.90 2.06
CA GLU A 98 -13.27 8.30 2.19
C GLU A 98 -12.54 9.18 1.17
N THR A 99 -11.21 9.06 1.11
CA THR A 99 -10.36 9.81 0.18
C THR A 99 -10.69 9.46 -1.28
N ALA A 100 -10.91 8.17 -1.59
CA ALA A 100 -11.25 7.74 -2.94
C ALA A 100 -12.62 8.27 -3.39
N ILE A 101 -13.61 8.32 -2.50
CA ILE A 101 -14.92 8.94 -2.75
C ILE A 101 -14.77 10.43 -2.98
N GLU A 102 -13.92 11.11 -2.20
CA GLU A 102 -13.62 12.54 -2.39
C GLU A 102 -13.03 12.80 -3.78
N TYR A 103 -12.03 12.04 -4.22
CA TYR A 103 -11.49 12.17 -5.58
C TYR A 103 -12.50 11.82 -6.66
N SER A 104 -13.40 10.87 -6.40
CA SER A 104 -14.48 10.55 -7.33
C SER A 104 -15.43 11.74 -7.50
N ARG A 105 -15.71 12.49 -6.42
CA ARG A 105 -16.49 13.74 -6.49
C ARG A 105 -15.73 14.87 -7.17
N LEU A 106 -14.47 15.11 -6.81
CA LEU A 106 -13.66 16.20 -7.36
C LEU A 106 -13.43 16.07 -8.87
N SER A 107 -13.48 14.84 -9.39
CA SER A 107 -13.29 14.53 -10.79
C SER A 107 -14.60 14.34 -11.57
N ASP A 108 -15.76 14.60 -10.95
CA ASP A 108 -17.09 14.32 -11.52
C ASP A 108 -17.24 12.88 -12.03
N GLY A 109 -16.59 11.92 -11.37
CA GLY A 109 -16.60 10.50 -11.72
C GLY A 109 -15.58 10.08 -12.78
N ALA A 110 -14.70 10.98 -13.25
CA ALA A 110 -13.61 10.57 -14.15
C ALA A 110 -12.62 9.61 -13.47
N PHE A 111 -12.40 9.78 -12.15
CA PHE A 111 -11.93 8.72 -11.27
C PHE A 111 -13.15 8.10 -10.58
N ASP A 112 -13.32 6.78 -10.69
CA ASP A 112 -14.36 6.07 -9.95
C ASP A 112 -13.77 4.78 -9.34
N ILE A 113 -13.74 4.74 -8.00
CA ILE A 113 -13.20 3.60 -7.24
C ILE A 113 -13.98 2.30 -7.45
N THR A 114 -15.22 2.38 -7.95
CA THR A 114 -16.09 1.23 -8.27
C THR A 114 -15.94 0.72 -9.70
N TYR A 115 -15.03 1.31 -10.50
CA TYR A 115 -14.72 0.90 -11.87
C TYR A 115 -14.47 -0.61 -12.05
N ALA A 116 -14.00 -1.28 -11.00
CA ALA A 116 -13.72 -2.71 -10.99
C ALA A 116 -14.88 -3.57 -11.55
N SER A 117 -16.15 -3.17 -11.38
CA SER A 117 -17.30 -3.88 -11.96
C SER A 117 -17.19 -4.13 -13.46
N VAL A 118 -16.60 -3.19 -14.20
CA VAL A 118 -16.29 -3.32 -15.63
C VAL A 118 -14.82 -3.68 -15.85
N GLY A 119 -13.92 -3.12 -15.05
CA GLY A 119 -12.47 -3.29 -15.21
C GLY A 119 -11.99 -4.73 -15.19
N TYR A 120 -12.61 -5.61 -14.38
CA TYR A 120 -12.26 -7.03 -14.32
C TYR A 120 -12.62 -7.84 -15.57
N LEU A 121 -13.48 -7.30 -16.44
CA LEU A 121 -13.82 -7.94 -17.70
C LEU A 121 -12.71 -7.79 -18.76
N TYR A 122 -11.78 -6.86 -18.54
CA TYR A 122 -10.65 -6.62 -19.43
C TYR A 122 -9.47 -7.54 -19.09
N ASP A 123 -8.97 -8.27 -20.08
CA ASP A 123 -7.70 -8.98 -20.00
C ASP A 123 -6.66 -8.25 -20.84
N TYR A 124 -5.95 -7.32 -20.20
CA TYR A 124 -4.90 -6.53 -20.84
C TYR A 124 -3.70 -7.38 -21.31
N ARG A 125 -3.40 -8.50 -20.63
CA ARG A 125 -2.29 -9.38 -21.01
C ARG A 125 -2.60 -10.11 -22.30
N ALA A 126 -3.84 -10.58 -22.44
CA ALA A 126 -4.33 -11.21 -23.67
C ALA A 126 -4.84 -10.21 -24.72
N ARG A 127 -4.77 -8.89 -24.45
CA ARG A 127 -5.34 -7.82 -25.28
C ARG A 127 -6.82 -8.05 -25.64
N ARG A 128 -7.59 -8.59 -24.68
CA ARG A 128 -9.00 -8.92 -24.86
C ARG A 128 -9.88 -7.90 -24.14
N ARG A 129 -10.77 -7.27 -24.90
CA ARG A 129 -11.83 -6.40 -24.40
C ARG A 129 -13.14 -7.21 -24.32
N PRO A 130 -13.99 -6.99 -23.30
CA PRO A 130 -15.36 -7.51 -23.31
C PRO A 130 -16.17 -6.98 -24.50
N ASP A 131 -17.20 -7.72 -24.90
CA ASP A 131 -18.18 -7.20 -25.85
C ASP A 131 -19.04 -6.11 -25.23
N ASP A 132 -19.77 -5.38 -26.08
CA ASP A 132 -20.56 -4.23 -25.64
C ASP A 132 -21.75 -4.64 -24.75
N GLU A 133 -22.25 -5.87 -24.89
CA GLU A 133 -23.32 -6.41 -24.06
C GLU A 133 -22.83 -6.65 -22.62
N ALA A 134 -21.66 -7.29 -22.46
CA ALA A 134 -21.03 -7.50 -21.16
C ALA A 134 -20.68 -6.17 -20.47
N ILE A 135 -20.19 -5.18 -21.23
CA ILE A 135 -19.95 -3.83 -20.73
C ILE A 135 -21.25 -3.19 -20.25
N ALA A 136 -22.30 -3.19 -21.09
CA ALA A 136 -23.58 -2.59 -20.74
C ALA A 136 -24.22 -3.24 -19.50
N GLY A 137 -24.07 -4.55 -19.32
CA GLY A 137 -24.57 -5.27 -18.15
C GLY A 137 -23.84 -4.93 -16.85
N ALA A 138 -22.54 -4.60 -16.93
CA ALA A 138 -21.71 -4.27 -15.77
C ALA A 138 -21.65 -2.77 -15.44
N LEU A 139 -21.95 -1.91 -16.41
CA LEU A 139 -21.92 -0.44 -16.27
C LEU A 139 -22.69 0.09 -15.05
N PRO A 140 -23.90 -0.42 -14.72
CA PRO A 140 -24.64 0.05 -13.54
C PRO A 140 -23.91 -0.14 -12.21
N GLY A 141 -22.90 -1.01 -12.15
CA GLY A 141 -22.04 -1.20 -10.99
C GLY A 141 -20.97 -0.11 -10.81
N VAL A 142 -20.70 0.68 -11.84
CA VAL A 142 -19.75 1.80 -11.81
C VAL A 142 -20.48 3.06 -11.37
N ASP A 143 -20.61 3.23 -10.06
CA ASP A 143 -21.20 4.40 -9.44
C ASP A 143 -20.72 4.54 -8.00
N TYR A 144 -19.65 5.33 -7.79
CA TYR A 144 -19.12 5.61 -6.45
C TYR A 144 -20.15 6.17 -5.46
N ARG A 145 -21.28 6.74 -5.93
CA ARG A 145 -22.35 7.28 -5.08
C ARG A 145 -23.11 6.19 -4.33
N ARG A 146 -23.06 4.96 -4.82
CA ARG A 146 -23.64 3.77 -4.18
C ARG A 146 -22.80 3.26 -3.03
N LEU A 147 -21.51 3.60 -2.99
CA LEU A 147 -20.62 3.23 -1.89
C LEU A 147 -20.97 4.08 -0.65
N LYS A 148 -21.51 3.43 0.37
CA LYS A 148 -21.86 4.04 1.66
C LYS A 148 -20.85 3.63 2.73
N LEU A 149 -20.37 4.63 3.44
CA LEU A 149 -19.47 4.48 4.57
C LEU A 149 -20.21 4.89 5.85
N ASP A 150 -20.20 4.03 6.86
CA ASP A 150 -20.69 4.33 8.20
C ASP A 150 -19.47 4.58 9.12
N PRO A 151 -19.18 5.82 9.51
CA PRO A 151 -18.01 6.15 10.31
C PRO A 151 -18.12 5.68 11.77
N GLU A 152 -19.33 5.58 12.32
CA GLU A 152 -19.54 5.13 13.71
C GLU A 152 -19.23 3.63 13.83
N ARG A 153 -19.69 2.84 12.85
CA ARG A 153 -19.49 1.39 12.83
C ARG A 153 -18.27 0.95 12.03
N ARG A 154 -17.64 1.86 11.28
CA ARG A 154 -16.57 1.60 10.28
C ARG A 154 -16.95 0.47 9.34
N THR A 155 -18.13 0.61 8.73
CA THR A 155 -18.65 -0.37 7.76
C THR A 155 -18.80 0.22 6.37
N VAL A 156 -18.68 -0.67 5.38
CA VAL A 156 -18.81 -0.37 3.95
C VAL A 156 -20.00 -1.13 3.38
N PHE A 157 -20.82 -0.48 2.56
CA PHE A 157 -21.98 -1.08 1.92
C PHE A 157 -22.22 -0.50 0.51
N PHE A 158 -22.72 -1.30 -0.43
CA PHE A 158 -23.16 -0.84 -1.74
C PHE A 158 -24.69 -0.76 -1.78
N GLU A 159 -25.23 0.46 -1.91
CA GLU A 159 -26.65 0.72 -2.14
C GLU A 159 -27.06 0.28 -3.56
N ARG A 160 -28.28 -0.26 -3.72
CA ARG A 160 -28.79 -0.77 -5.00
C ARG A 160 -29.48 0.30 -5.82
#